data_AF-A0A3A0DLJ6-F1
#
_entry.id   AF-A0A3A0DLJ6-F1
#
_cell.length_a   1.000
_cell.length_b   1.000
_cell.length_c   1.000
_cell.angle_alpha   90.00
_cell.angle_beta   90.00
_cell.angle_gamma   90.00
#
_symmetry.space_group_name_H-M   'P 1'
#
loop_
_entity.id
_entity.type
_entity.pdbx_description
1 polymer ?
#
loop_
_entity_poly.entity_id
_entity_poly.type
_entity_poly.pdbx_seq_one_letter_code
_entity_poly.pdbx_strand_id
1 'polypeptide(L)'
;MAKQGPRKKLPKEIAVINADNCTGCESCLEVCPVDCIVKIQQYDQFQNLQSWCEIDMERCVGCEVCVHIPQKKTNPYELLV
;
A
#
# COMPACT_ATOMS: atom_id res chain seq x y z
N MET A 1 -23.28 -12.18 -0.17
CA MET A 1 -22.12 -13.11 -0.27
C MET A 1 -21.38 -12.79 -1.57
N ALA A 2 -20.38 -11.90 -1.53
CA ALA A 2 -19.66 -11.48 -2.73
C ALA A 2 -18.82 -12.65 -3.27
N LYS A 3 -19.18 -13.13 -4.47
CA LYS A 3 -18.46 -14.17 -5.19
C LYS A 3 -17.14 -13.59 -5.69
N GLN A 4 -16.05 -13.79 -4.96
CA GLN A 4 -14.70 -13.50 -5.46
C GLN A 4 -14.14 -14.76 -6.12
N GLY A 5 -14.49 -14.96 -7.39
CA GLY A 5 -13.83 -15.97 -8.22
C GLY A 5 -12.42 -15.49 -8.62
N PRO A 6 -11.46 -16.40 -8.83
CA PRO A 6 -10.10 -16.03 -9.22
C PRO A 6 -10.12 -15.25 -10.55
N ARG A 7 -9.37 -14.15 -10.61
CA ARG A 7 -9.28 -13.34 -11.84
C ARG A 7 -8.59 -14.14 -12.94
N LYS A 8 -9.17 -14.11 -14.14
CA LYS A 8 -8.71 -14.87 -15.33
C LYS A 8 -7.46 -14.25 -16.00
N LYS A 9 -7.04 -13.05 -15.60
CA LYS A 9 -5.90 -12.31 -16.15
C LYS A 9 -5.21 -11.52 -15.04
N LEU A 10 -3.89 -11.68 -14.93
CA LEU A 10 -3.04 -10.85 -14.06
C LEU A 10 -2.93 -9.46 -14.69
N PRO A 11 -3.13 -8.37 -13.94
CA PRO A 11 -2.94 -7.02 -14.46
C PRO A 11 -1.50 -6.81 -14.92
N LYS A 12 -1.32 -5.99 -15.96
CA LYS A 12 0.01 -5.69 -16.53
C LYS A 12 0.88 -4.87 -15.59
N GLU A 13 0.24 -4.08 -14.72
CA GLU A 13 0.90 -3.13 -13.84
C GLU A 13 0.38 -3.36 -12.42
N ILE A 14 1.29 -3.71 -11.52
CA ILE A 14 1.01 -3.96 -10.10
C ILE A 14 1.81 -2.94 -9.31
N ALA A 15 1.11 -2.16 -8.49
CA ALA A 15 1.76 -1.28 -7.55
C ALA A 15 2.51 -2.11 -6.49
N VAL A 16 3.72 -1.68 -6.14
CA VAL A 16 4.54 -2.28 -5.08
C VAL A 16 4.81 -1.20 -4.04
N ILE A 17 4.57 -1.52 -2.77
CA ILE A 17 4.89 -0.64 -1.64
C ILE A 17 6.28 -1.02 -1.14
N ASN A 18 7.17 -0.04 -1.03
CA ASN A 18 8.48 -0.25 -0.43
C ASN A 18 8.35 -0.13 1.10
N ALA A 19 8.58 -1.22 1.82
CA ALA A 19 8.48 -1.27 3.28
C ALA A 19 9.40 -0.26 3.98
N ASP A 20 10.60 0.00 3.44
CA ASP A 20 11.57 0.96 4.02
C ASP A 20 11.09 2.42 3.97
N ASN A 21 10.25 2.77 2.99
CA ASN A 21 9.73 4.13 2.82
C ASN A 21 8.26 4.26 3.26
N CYS A 22 7.62 3.14 3.61
CA CYS A 22 6.24 3.13 4.06
C CYS A 22 6.19 3.46 5.54
N THR A 23 5.39 4.48 5.91
CA THR A 23 5.17 4.83 7.32
C THR A 23 3.96 4.10 7.93
N GLY A 24 3.30 3.23 7.18
CA GLY A 24 2.05 2.58 7.59
C GLY A 24 0.88 3.57 7.78
N CYS A 25 0.84 4.65 7.00
CA CYS A 25 -0.15 5.74 7.09
C CYS A 25 -1.56 5.39 6.62
N GLU A 26 -1.82 4.14 6.20
CA GLU A 26 -3.11 3.58 5.79
C GLU A 26 -3.90 4.30 4.69
N SER A 27 -3.42 5.42 4.15
CA SER A 27 -4.10 6.15 3.07
C SER A 27 -4.28 5.32 1.80
N CYS A 28 -3.30 4.45 1.50
CA CYS A 28 -3.40 3.52 0.36
C CYS A 28 -4.52 2.49 0.52
N LEU A 29 -4.84 2.11 1.76
CA LEU A 29 -5.90 1.18 2.10
C LEU A 29 -7.27 1.80 1.78
N GLU A 30 -7.47 3.06 2.20
CA GLU A 30 -8.75 3.77 2.03
C GLU A 30 -9.14 3.99 0.56
N VAL A 31 -8.15 4.17 -0.33
CA VAL A 31 -8.42 4.39 -1.76
C VAL A 31 -8.46 3.10 -2.58
N CYS A 32 -8.12 1.96 -1.99
CA CYS A 32 -8.04 0.71 -2.74
C CYS A 32 -9.45 0.21 -3.11
N PRO A 33 -9.83 0.15 -4.40
CA PRO A 33 -11.20 -0.19 -4.81
C PRO A 33 -11.57 -1.65 -4.56
N VAL A 34 -10.57 -2.51 -4.37
CA VAL A 34 -10.72 -3.95 -4.13
C VAL A 34 -10.23 -4.39 -2.76
N ASP A 35 -9.79 -3.42 -1.94
CA ASP A 35 -9.26 -3.66 -0.60
C ASP A 35 -8.21 -4.79 -0.58
N CYS A 36 -7.23 -4.69 -1.47
CA CYS A 36 -6.15 -5.68 -1.64
C CYS A 36 -4.87 -5.29 -0.91
N ILE A 37 -4.90 -4.29 -0.03
CA ILE A 37 -3.74 -3.79 0.68
C ILE A 37 -3.91 -4.16 2.16
N VAL A 38 -2.84 -4.58 2.82
CA VAL A 38 -2.84 -4.94 4.24
C VAL A 38 -1.77 -4.14 4.98
N LYS A 39 -2.07 -3.73 6.22
CA LYS A 39 -1.10 -3.10 7.11
C LYS A 39 -0.46 -4.16 7.99
N ILE A 40 0.86 -4.27 7.91
CA ILE A 40 1.66 -5.19 8.71
C ILE A 40 2.33 -4.37 9.80
N GLN A 41 2.29 -4.88 11.03
CA GLN A 41 2.95 -4.29 12.18
C GLN A 41 3.83 -5.34 12.81
N GLN A 42 5.13 -5.09 12.86
CA GLN A 42 6.10 -6.05 13.37
C GLN A 42 7.10 -5.37 14.29
N TYR A 43 7.48 -6.07 15.36
CA TYR A 43 8.57 -5.66 16.22
C TYR A 43 9.89 -6.13 15.62
N ASP A 44 10.83 -5.20 15.52
CA ASP A 44 12.21 -5.54 15.21
C ASP A 44 12.90 -6.19 16.43
N GLN A 45 14.09 -6.78 16.22
CA GLN A 45 14.91 -7.40 17.27
C GLN A 45 15.18 -6.44 18.45
N PHE A 46 15.16 -5.12 18.22
CA PHE A 46 15.34 -4.10 19.25
C PHE A 46 14.04 -3.58 19.88
N GLN A 47 12.91 -4.30 19.77
CA GLN A 47 11.60 -3.87 20.28
C GLN A 47 11.06 -2.57 19.64
N ASN A 48 11.62 -2.16 18.49
CA ASN A 48 11.08 -1.06 17.71
C ASN A 48 9.86 -1.54 16.92
N LEU A 49 8.73 -0.84 17.05
CA LEU A 49 7.54 -1.13 16.28
C LEU A 49 7.70 -0.53 14.87
N GLN A 50 7.86 -1.40 13.87
CA GLN A 50 7.78 -1.01 12.48
C GLN A 50 6.40 -1.32 11.93
N SER A 51 5.90 -0.47 11.04
CA SER A 51 4.59 -0.62 10.42
C SER A 51 4.68 -0.23 8.97
N TRP A 52 4.28 -1.13 8.07
CA TRP A 52 4.26 -0.90 6.63
C TRP A 52 2.99 -1.48 6.01
N CYS A 53 2.74 -1.11 4.76
CA CYS A 53 1.63 -1.65 3.98
C CYS A 53 2.16 -2.59 2.90
N GLU A 54 1.42 -3.65 2.60
CA GLU A 54 1.75 -4.66 1.60
C GLU A 54 0.55 -4.89 0.69
N ILE A 55 0.80 -5.10 -0.61
CA ILE A 55 -0.24 -5.30 -1.62
C ILE A 55 -0.34 -6.80 -1.96
N ASP A 56 -1.53 -7.35 -1.85
CA ASP A 56 -1.86 -8.69 -2.33
C ASP A 56 -1.92 -8.68 -3.86
N MET A 57 -0.88 -9.24 -4.48
CA MET A 57 -0.74 -9.32 -5.94
C MET A 57 -1.82 -10.17 -6.62
N GLU A 58 -2.44 -11.11 -5.90
CA GLU A 58 -3.49 -11.97 -6.46
C GLU A 58 -4.83 -11.24 -6.53
N ARG A 59 -5.06 -10.30 -5.61
CA ARG A 59 -6.29 -9.50 -5.54
C ARG A 59 -6.17 -8.15 -6.24
N CYS A 60 -4.96 -7.67 -6.48
CA CYS A 60 -4.72 -6.40 -7.15
C CYS A 60 -5.29 -6.39 -8.58
N VAL A 61 -5.90 -5.26 -8.96
CA VAL A 61 -6.45 -5.02 -10.31
C VAL A 61 -5.57 -4.16 -11.20
N GLY A 62 -4.52 -3.56 -10.66
CA GLY A 62 -3.76 -2.53 -11.36
C GLY A 62 -4.56 -1.25 -11.61
N CYS A 63 -5.34 -0.79 -10.62
CA CYS A 63 -6.12 0.46 -10.71
C CYS A 63 -5.28 1.73 -10.53
N GLU A 64 -4.01 1.60 -10.12
CA GLU A 64 -3.02 2.69 -9.97
C GLU A 64 -3.40 3.83 -8.99
N VAL A 65 -4.56 3.76 -8.32
CA VAL A 65 -5.00 4.81 -7.40
C VAL A 65 -4.03 4.97 -6.21
N CYS A 66 -3.45 3.86 -5.73
CA CYS A 66 -2.51 3.89 -4.61
C CYS A 66 -1.15 4.52 -4.96
N VAL A 67 -0.74 4.57 -6.23
CA VAL A 67 0.55 5.20 -6.62
C VAL A 67 0.46 6.72 -6.68
N HIS A 68 -0.76 7.27 -6.79
CA HIS A 68 -1.01 8.71 -6.77
C HIS A 68 -1.09 9.28 -5.35
N ILE A 69 -1.11 8.44 -4.32
CA ILE A 69 -1.01 8.90 -2.95
C ILE A 69 0.45 9.18 -2.64
N PRO A 70 0.81 10.40 -2.20
CA PRO A 70 2.14 10.67 -1.73
C PRO A 70 2.45 9.76 -0.52
N GLN A 71 3.40 8.84 -0.69
CA GLN A 71 3.84 7.88 0.35
C GLN A 71 4.67 8.55 1.47
N LYS A 72 4.77 9.88 1.45
CA LYS A 72 5.41 10.69 2.48
C LYS A 72 4.52 11.89 2.73
N LYS A 73 4.41 12.31 3.99
CA LYS A 73 4.32 13.74 4.28
C LYS A 73 5.40 14.37 3.39
N THR A 74 5.00 15.11 2.35
CA THR A 74 5.89 16.07 1.70
C THR A 74 6.65 16.73 2.84
N ASN A 75 7.97 16.60 2.81
CA ASN A 75 8.81 17.14 3.86
C ASN A 75 8.28 18.56 4.12
N PRO A 76 7.85 18.93 5.35
CA PRO A 76 7.29 20.26 5.58
C PRO A 76 8.28 21.38 5.21
N TYR A 77 9.54 21.03 4.92
CA TYR A 77 10.62 21.88 4.43
C TYR A 77 10.85 21.90 2.91
N GLU A 78 10.16 21.09 2.09
CA GLU A 78 10.26 21.17 0.61
C GLU A 78 9.17 22.04 -0.04
N LEU A 79 8.24 22.59 0.75
CA LEU A 79 7.37 23.70 0.34
C LEU A 79 8.02 25.05 0.66
N LEU A 80 9.32 25.19 0.38
CA LEU A 80 9.94 26.51 0.38
C LEU A 80 9.66 27.16 -0.97
N VAL A 81 8.91 28.26 -0.88
CA VAL A 81 8.59 29.25 -1.91
C VAL A 81 9.85 29.69 -2.67
#